data_AF-A0A6P2C953-F1
#
_entry.id   AF-A0A6P2C953-F1
#
_cell.length_a   1.000
_cell.length_b   1.000
_cell.length_c   1.000
_cell.angle_alpha   90.00
_cell.angle_beta   90.00
_cell.angle_gamma   90.00
#
_symmetry.space_group_name_H-M   'P 1'
#
loop_
_entity.id
_entity.type
_entity.pdbx_description
1 polymer ?
#
loop_
_entity_poly.entity_id
_entity_poly.type
_entity_poly.pdbx_seq_one_letter_code
_entity_poly.pdbx_strand_id
1 'polypeptide(L)'
;MTGAAGRNGIDLDTAARQEVEEAERIFSDRTGKLPTVEYSDAHEFDIDGRPAVHYTAHVTDISPDTEYDPGSARFDVVATPGFATAEVMVLIIELHQNVPGAQGAEVVEGVIASIRPS
;
A
#
# COMPACT_ATOMS: atom_id res chain seq x y z
N MET A 1 -8.07 -2.19 4.32
CA MET A 1 -8.01 -3.54 3.69
C MET A 1 -6.56 -4.02 3.70
N THR A 2 -6.30 -5.33 3.61
CA THR A 2 -4.96 -5.86 3.29
C THR A 2 -5.05 -6.89 2.17
N GLY A 3 -4.10 -6.91 1.25
CA GLY A 3 -4.05 -7.87 0.15
C GLY A 3 -2.61 -8.21 -0.25
N ALA A 4 -2.39 -9.33 -0.95
CA ALA A 4 -1.07 -9.73 -1.42
C ALA A 4 -1.10 -10.20 -2.88
N ALA A 5 -0.06 -9.85 -3.64
CA ALA A 5 0.12 -10.22 -5.03
C ALA A 5 1.55 -10.72 -5.29
N GLY A 6 1.73 -11.52 -6.34
CA GLY A 6 3.04 -11.99 -6.80
C GLY A 6 3.49 -11.28 -8.07
N ARG A 7 4.76 -10.92 -8.17
CA ARG A 7 5.40 -10.36 -9.38
C ARG A 7 6.62 -11.21 -9.78
N ASN A 8 6.88 -11.30 -11.09
CA ASN A 8 7.99 -12.07 -11.67
C ASN A 8 8.77 -11.20 -12.65
N GLY A 9 10.09 -11.34 -12.69
CA GLY A 9 10.98 -10.67 -13.65
C GLY A 9 11.21 -9.19 -13.38
N ILE A 10 10.87 -8.68 -12.19
CA ILE A 10 11.07 -7.29 -11.76
C ILE A 10 11.70 -7.25 -10.37
N ASP A 11 12.47 -6.20 -10.07
CA ASP A 11 13.05 -5.98 -8.74
C ASP A 11 12.02 -5.44 -7.73
N LEU A 12 12.40 -5.44 -6.45
CA LEU A 12 11.51 -5.06 -5.34
C LEU A 12 11.04 -3.61 -5.41
N ASP A 13 11.93 -2.69 -5.79
CA ASP A 13 11.64 -1.27 -5.88
C ASP A 13 10.63 -1.01 -6.98
N THR A 14 10.92 -1.51 -8.19
CA THR A 14 10.00 -1.44 -9.33
C THR A 14 8.65 -2.07 -9.00
N ALA A 15 8.63 -3.22 -8.33
CA ALA A 15 7.38 -3.89 -7.94
C ALA A 15 6.55 -3.04 -6.97
N ALA A 16 7.16 -2.54 -5.90
CA ALA A 16 6.44 -1.74 -4.91
C ALA A 16 5.97 -0.40 -5.48
N ARG A 17 6.82 0.24 -6.30
CA ARG A 17 6.49 1.51 -6.94
C ARG A 17 5.31 1.39 -7.90
N GLN A 18 5.30 0.36 -8.76
CA GLN A 18 4.20 0.17 -9.70
C GLN A 18 2.86 -0.08 -8.98
N GLU A 19 2.86 -0.86 -7.89
CA GLU A 19 1.62 -1.06 -7.14
C GLU A 19 1.17 0.19 -6.38
N VAL A 20 2.09 0.99 -5.83
CA VAL A 20 1.70 2.20 -5.08
C VAL A 20 1.09 3.25 -6.00
N GLU A 21 1.58 3.35 -7.25
CA GLU A 21 1.06 4.25 -8.28
C GLU A 21 -0.39 3.93 -8.69
N GLU A 22 -0.89 2.71 -8.44
CA GLU A 22 -2.31 2.36 -8.65
C GLU A 22 -3.26 3.09 -7.69
N ALA A 23 -2.74 3.71 -6.60
CA ALA A 23 -3.55 4.45 -5.64
C ALA A 23 -4.42 5.54 -6.30
N GLU A 24 -3.89 6.27 -7.28
CA GLU A 24 -4.65 7.29 -8.02
C GLU A 24 -5.90 6.70 -8.68
N ARG A 25 -5.76 5.52 -9.28
CA ARG A 25 -6.87 4.83 -9.94
C ARG A 25 -7.84 4.22 -8.93
N ILE A 26 -7.32 3.58 -7.88
CA ILE A 26 -8.11 2.92 -6.83
C ILE A 26 -9.06 3.91 -6.16
N PHE A 27 -8.58 5.12 -5.87
CA PHE A 27 -9.35 6.16 -5.18
C PHE A 27 -10.01 7.18 -6.12
N SER A 28 -10.02 6.91 -7.43
CA SER A 28 -10.78 7.73 -8.39
C SER A 28 -12.29 7.56 -8.20
N ASP A 29 -13.04 8.64 -8.39
CA ASP A 29 -14.50 8.57 -8.28
C ASP A 29 -15.16 7.99 -9.55
N ARG A 30 -16.47 7.74 -9.49
CA ARG A 30 -17.23 7.18 -10.62
C ARG A 30 -17.29 8.08 -11.85
N THR A 31 -16.95 9.37 -11.70
CA THR A 31 -16.88 10.34 -12.80
C THR A 31 -15.48 10.45 -13.40
N GLY A 32 -14.49 9.76 -12.80
CA GLY A 32 -13.09 9.79 -13.20
C GLY A 32 -12.30 10.93 -12.59
N LYS A 33 -12.82 11.63 -11.58
CA LYS A 33 -12.04 12.62 -10.84
C LYS A 33 -10.98 11.89 -10.01
N LEU A 34 -9.73 12.29 -10.19
CA LEU A 34 -8.60 11.74 -9.46
C LEU A 34 -8.46 12.42 -8.09
N PRO A 35 -8.00 11.68 -7.06
CA PRO A 35 -7.57 12.26 -5.80
C PRO A 35 -6.24 13.01 -5.95
N THR A 36 -5.83 13.71 -4.90
CA THR A 36 -4.44 14.16 -4.76
C THR A 36 -3.64 13.05 -4.09
N VAL A 37 -2.47 12.69 -4.65
CA VAL A 37 -1.61 11.65 -4.09
C VAL A 37 -0.20 12.18 -3.86
N GLU A 38 0.29 12.02 -2.64
CA GLU A 38 1.68 12.28 -2.26
C GLU A 38 2.37 10.96 -1.95
N TYR A 39 3.40 10.63 -2.74
CA TYR A 39 4.20 9.42 -2.56
C TYR A 39 5.42 9.72 -1.68
N SER A 40 5.74 8.80 -0.76
CA SER A 40 7.01 8.82 -0.05
C SER A 40 8.17 8.42 -0.96
N ASP A 41 9.39 8.73 -0.53
CA ASP A 41 10.56 8.04 -1.04
C ASP A 41 10.52 6.54 -0.68
N ALA A 42 11.34 5.75 -1.38
CA ALA A 42 11.52 4.34 -1.06
C ALA A 42 12.13 4.19 0.33
N HIS A 43 11.51 3.35 1.16
CA HIS A 43 12.07 2.96 2.45
C HIS A 43 12.56 1.50 2.38
N GLU A 44 13.87 1.33 2.36
CA GLU A 44 14.53 0.02 2.35
C GLU A 44 14.75 -0.49 3.77
N PHE A 45 14.40 -1.74 4.02
CA PHE A 45 14.56 -2.41 5.32
C PHE A 45 14.65 -3.93 5.16
N ASP A 46 14.80 -4.66 6.26
CA ASP A 46 14.83 -6.13 6.26
C ASP A 46 13.62 -6.72 6.98
N ILE A 47 13.01 -7.75 6.39
CA ILE A 47 12.03 -8.64 7.03
C ILE A 47 12.73 -9.97 7.28
N ASP A 48 13.05 -10.27 8.53
CA ASP A 48 13.76 -11.49 8.94
C ASP A 48 15.04 -11.77 8.11
N GLY A 49 15.82 -10.72 7.84
CA GLY A 49 17.08 -10.78 7.10
C GLY A 49 16.92 -10.86 5.57
N ARG A 50 15.72 -10.56 5.06
CA ARG A 50 15.45 -10.45 3.62
C ARG A 50 15.16 -8.99 3.27
N PRO A 51 15.70 -8.49 2.15
CA PRO A 51 15.44 -7.12 1.74
C PRO A 51 13.96 -6.92 1.48
N ALA A 52 13.47 -5.74 1.86
CA ALA A 52 12.13 -5.27 1.60
C ALA A 52 12.16 -3.79 1.24
N VAL A 53 11.23 -3.39 0.39
CA VAL A 53 11.04 -1.98 -0.01
C VAL A 53 9.60 -1.60 0.34
N HIS A 54 9.44 -0.47 1.02
CA HIS A 54 8.16 0.09 1.40
C HIS A 54 7.96 1.46 0.74
N TYR A 55 6.80 1.62 0.12
CA TYR A 55 6.28 2.91 -0.32
C TYR A 55 4.97 3.22 0.38
N THR A 56 4.77 4.51 0.66
CA THR A 56 3.51 5.04 1.16
C THR A 56 2.93 6.04 0.17
N ALA A 57 1.65 5.91 -0.16
CA ALA A 57 0.85 6.95 -0.78
C ALA A 57 -0.10 7.56 0.26
N HIS A 58 0.00 8.87 0.44
CA HIS A 58 -0.97 9.68 1.17
C HIS A 58 -1.98 10.23 0.17
N VAL A 59 -3.22 9.80 0.30
CA VAL A 59 -4.29 10.12 -0.64
C VAL A 59 -5.25 11.10 0.03
N THR A 60 -5.46 12.25 -0.58
CA THR A 60 -6.41 13.29 -0.13
C THR A 60 -7.36 13.67 -1.25
N ASP A 61 -8.38 14.47 -0.93
CA ASP A 61 -9.42 14.91 -1.88
C ASP A 61 -10.20 13.76 -2.53
N ILE A 62 -10.30 12.62 -1.83
CA ILE A 62 -11.16 11.51 -2.22
C ILE A 62 -12.59 12.05 -2.18
N SER A 63 -13.30 11.94 -3.31
CA SER A 63 -14.65 12.49 -3.43
C SER A 63 -15.63 11.52 -2.77
N PRO A 64 -16.28 11.89 -1.65
CA PRO A 64 -17.16 10.98 -0.94
C PRO A 64 -18.50 10.84 -1.66
N ASP A 65 -19.04 9.61 -1.74
CA ASP A 65 -20.41 9.39 -2.21
C ASP A 65 -21.44 9.75 -1.11
N THR A 66 -21.04 9.61 0.16
CA THR A 66 -21.83 9.84 1.37
C THR A 66 -21.00 10.47 2.48
N GLU A 67 -21.64 11.02 3.51
CA GLU A 67 -20.95 11.63 4.67
C GLU A 67 -20.09 10.64 5.50
N TYR A 68 -20.24 9.34 5.26
CA TYR A 68 -19.49 8.28 5.95
C TYR A 68 -18.28 7.80 5.15
N ASP A 69 -18.13 8.25 3.90
CA ASP A 69 -17.00 7.88 3.07
C ASP A 69 -15.75 8.69 3.46
N PRO A 70 -14.57 8.07 3.43
CA PRO A 70 -13.33 8.74 3.80
C PRO A 70 -12.94 9.79 2.76
N GLY A 71 -12.63 11.00 3.21
CA GLY A 71 -12.03 12.04 2.35
C GLY A 71 -10.53 11.86 2.09
N SER A 72 -9.92 10.88 2.75
CA SER A 72 -8.48 10.60 2.66
C SER A 72 -8.16 9.16 3.04
N ALA A 73 -7.07 8.63 2.50
CA ALA A 73 -6.57 7.30 2.82
C ALA A 73 -5.04 7.27 2.88
N ARG A 74 -4.51 6.27 3.57
CA ARG A 74 -3.11 5.86 3.48
C ARG A 74 -3.06 4.52 2.76
N PHE A 75 -2.18 4.42 1.77
CA PHE A 75 -1.99 3.23 0.97
C PHE A 75 -0.51 2.82 1.01
N ASP A 76 -0.22 1.73 1.70
CA ASP A 76 1.13 1.22 1.90
C ASP A 76 1.36 -0.01 1.04
N VAL A 77 2.53 -0.07 0.42
CA VAL A 77 2.95 -1.18 -0.41
C VAL A 77 4.33 -1.64 0.06
N VAL A 78 4.44 -2.93 0.39
CA VAL A 78 5.70 -3.57 0.78
C VAL A 78 6.02 -4.68 -0.20
N ALA A 79 7.16 -4.58 -0.89
CA ALA A 79 7.71 -5.66 -1.70
C ALA A 79 8.84 -6.37 -0.97
N THR A 80 8.85 -7.70 -1.02
CA THR A 80 9.92 -8.55 -0.48
C THR A 80 10.04 -9.82 -1.34
N PRO A 81 11.16 -10.56 -1.34
CA PRO A 81 11.28 -11.79 -2.11
C PRO A 81 10.14 -12.77 -1.81
N GLY A 82 9.49 -13.25 -2.87
CA GLY A 82 8.36 -14.16 -2.79
C GLY A 82 8.78 -15.59 -2.49
N PHE A 83 7.81 -16.37 -1.98
CA PHE A 83 8.00 -17.79 -1.66
C PHE A 83 7.01 -18.62 -2.49
N ALA A 84 7.55 -19.54 -3.29
CA ALA A 84 6.88 -20.60 -4.05
C ALA A 84 6.41 -20.31 -5.50
N THR A 85 5.68 -19.23 -5.82
CA THR A 85 5.09 -19.06 -7.17
C THR A 85 5.41 -17.72 -7.86
N ALA A 86 6.05 -16.80 -7.13
CA ALA A 86 6.47 -15.51 -7.64
C ALA A 86 7.82 -15.12 -7.03
N GLU A 87 8.65 -14.44 -7.81
CA GLU A 87 9.97 -13.94 -7.37
C GLU A 87 9.83 -12.81 -6.32
N VAL A 88 8.77 -12.02 -6.40
CA VAL A 88 8.46 -10.93 -5.47
C VAL A 88 7.05 -11.10 -4.93
N MET A 89 6.91 -11.03 -3.60
CA MET A 89 5.62 -10.84 -2.94
C MET A 89 5.43 -9.34 -2.68
N VAL A 90 4.27 -8.82 -3.05
CA VAL A 90 3.84 -7.47 -2.71
C VAL A 90 2.66 -7.55 -1.74
N LEU A 91 2.79 -6.91 -0.60
CA LEU A 91 1.73 -6.70 0.38
C LEU A 91 1.20 -5.28 0.25
N ILE A 92 -0.11 -5.16 0.19
CA ILE A 92 -0.84 -3.90 0.08
C ILE A 92 -1.66 -3.71 1.35
N ILE A 93 -1.56 -2.54 1.98
CA ILE A 93 -2.31 -2.17 3.17
C ILE A 93 -3.00 -0.83 2.91
N GLU A 94 -4.31 -0.81 3.08
CA GLU A 94 -5.14 0.38 2.88
C GLU A 94 -5.81 0.77 4.19
N LEU A 95 -5.58 2.00 4.63
CA LEU A 95 -6.18 2.57 5.83
C LEU A 95 -6.98 3.83 5.47
N HIS A 96 -8.31 3.76 5.62
CA HIS A 96 -9.17 4.94 5.53
C HIS A 96 -8.92 5.88 6.70
N GLN A 97 -8.84 7.19 6.41
CA GLN A 97 -8.60 8.25 7.38
C GLN A 97 -9.79 9.21 7.45
N ASN A 98 -9.83 10.03 8.51
CA ASN A 98 -10.89 11.03 8.73
C ASN A 98 -12.32 10.47 8.85
N VAL A 99 -12.45 9.20 9.26
CA VAL A 99 -13.73 8.55 9.59
C VAL A 99 -13.71 8.01 11.02
N PRO A 100 -14.86 7.90 11.71
CA PRO A 100 -14.93 7.35 13.06
C PRO A 100 -14.33 5.93 13.14
N GLY A 101 -13.40 5.71 14.07
CA GLY A 101 -12.74 4.41 14.25
C GLY A 101 -11.59 4.10 13.28
N ALA A 102 -11.17 5.09 12.46
CA ALA A 102 -9.98 4.97 11.62
C ALA A 102 -8.76 4.53 12.42
N GLN A 103 -8.01 3.58 11.86
CA GLN A 103 -6.78 3.07 12.45
C GLN A 103 -5.61 3.99 12.12
N GLY A 104 -4.64 4.11 13.02
CA GLY A 104 -3.41 4.84 12.76
C GLY A 104 -2.36 4.01 12.02
N ALA A 105 -1.24 4.66 11.68
CA ALA A 105 -0.15 4.05 10.95
C ALA A 105 0.54 2.90 11.72
N GLU A 106 0.37 2.83 13.05
CA GLU A 106 0.89 1.74 13.88
C GLU A 106 0.37 0.35 13.47
N VAL A 107 -0.81 0.29 12.85
CA VAL A 107 -1.35 -0.98 12.33
C VAL A 107 -0.52 -1.49 11.16
N VAL A 108 0.03 -0.60 10.34
CA VAL A 108 0.90 -0.96 9.20
C VAL A 108 2.11 -1.74 9.70
N GLU A 109 2.81 -1.19 10.69
CA GLU A 109 3.98 -1.82 11.31
C GLU A 109 3.64 -3.19 11.92
N GLY A 110 2.48 -3.31 12.56
CA GLY A 110 2.01 -4.59 13.10
C GLY A 110 1.74 -5.64 12.02
N VAL A 111 1.20 -5.23 10.87
CA VAL A 111 0.98 -6.12 9.72
C VAL A 111 2.32 -6.51 9.09
N ILE A 112 3.23 -5.57 8.87
CA ILE A 112 4.57 -5.83 8.31
C ILE A 112 5.34 -6.80 9.21
N ALA A 113 5.32 -6.57 10.53
CA ALA A 113 5.95 -7.46 11.51
C ALA A 113 5.31 -8.85 11.57
N SER A 114 4.10 -9.03 11.05
CA SER A 114 3.43 -10.34 10.99
C SER A 114 3.84 -11.17 9.77
N ILE A 115 4.55 -10.60 8.80
CA ILE A 115 5.07 -11.31 7.64
C ILE A 115 6.09 -12.34 8.14
N ARG A 116 5.69 -13.61 8.11
CA ARG A 116 6.58 -14.73 8.44
C ARG A 116 7.23 -15.24 7.16
N PRO A 117 8.58 -15.35 7.11
CA PRO A 117 9.23 -16.20 6.13
C PRO A 117 8.73 -17.63 6.31
N SER A 118 8.27 -18.26 5.23
CA SER A 118 8.02 -19.71 5.20
C SER A 118 9.20 -20.46 4.64
#